data_AF-A0A972W3R5-F1
#
_entry.id   AF-A0A972W3R5-F1
#
_cell.length_a   1.000
_cell.length_b   1.000
_cell.length_c   1.000
_cell.angle_alpha   90.00
_cell.angle_beta   90.00
_cell.angle_gamma   90.00
#
_symmetry.space_group_name_H-M   'P 1'
#
loop_
_entity.id
_entity.type
_entity.pdbx_description
1 polymer ?
#
loop_
_entity_poly.entity_id
_entity_poly.type
_entity_poly.pdbx_seq_one_letter_code
_entity_poly.pdbx_strand_id
1 'polypeptide(L)'
;MQYLFKEGLGIDPLVLNKTNDKEKYLYKLSGIMFAVSLLIIFISDAYSGYLYSGDILGGVVGVFFMGFIHFSIYRLSLLTVTTRPFVEKEIESNKLKRILSRLLPSMSGILRWSFTGLIAIAVAFPATTLLHHREGTIIQDNHRSQLLKDVKNESLAINEISESNYPFVIFETLLTYRTFQIGLIFITLILFVPLFLLSYLRNGKIYQYTRILRDGQKEDIKLDFFNTIKDSQLIVDNKFPKQINLEEVIVYMDAPFNTQFKNRYNRAFGNKEEFYNYLTSL
;
A
#
# COMPACT_ATOMS: atom_id res chain seq x y z
N MET A 1 -0.95 19.24 -3.43
CA MET A 1 0.27 18.51 -3.01
C MET A 1 0.24 18.06 -1.55
N GLN A 2 0.10 18.93 -0.55
CA GLN A 2 0.13 18.52 0.88
C GLN A 2 -0.83 17.37 1.24
N TYR A 3 -2.07 17.38 0.75
CA TYR A 3 -3.02 16.27 0.95
C TYR A 3 -2.56 14.95 0.33
N LEU A 4 -1.98 14.97 -0.88
CA LEU A 4 -1.48 13.76 -1.55
C LEU A 4 -0.27 13.15 -0.80
N PHE A 5 0.50 13.97 -0.10
CA PHE A 5 1.62 13.52 0.73
C PHE A 5 1.14 12.89 2.03
N LYS A 6 0.31 13.63 2.77
CA LYS A 6 -0.17 13.22 4.09
C LYS A 6 -1.16 12.06 3.97
N GLU A 7 -2.23 12.24 3.20
CA GLU A 7 -3.30 11.24 3.05
C GLU A 7 -2.93 10.14 2.06
N GLY A 8 -2.23 10.49 0.97
CA GLY A 8 -1.85 9.51 -0.05
C GLY A 8 -0.73 8.57 0.41
N LEU A 9 0.43 9.13 0.77
CA LEU A 9 1.65 8.36 1.08
C LEU A 9 1.97 8.23 2.57
N GLY A 10 1.18 8.84 3.46
CA GLY A 10 1.44 8.84 4.91
C GLY A 10 2.68 9.67 5.30
N ILE A 11 3.04 10.67 4.49
CA ILE A 11 4.20 11.53 4.73
C ILE A 11 3.76 12.79 5.46
N ASP A 12 4.21 12.95 6.71
CA ASP A 12 3.95 14.14 7.51
C ASP A 12 4.80 15.32 7.02
N PRO A 13 4.18 16.41 6.52
CA PRO A 13 4.89 17.59 6.06
C PRO A 13 5.74 18.26 7.14
N LEU A 14 5.31 18.21 8.41
CA LEU A 14 6.03 18.81 9.54
C LEU A 14 7.32 18.05 9.83
N VAL A 15 7.27 16.72 9.75
CA VAL A 15 8.46 15.86 9.91
C VAL A 15 9.38 16.01 8.70
N LEU A 16 8.81 16.05 7.48
CA LEU A 16 9.58 16.24 6.26
C LEU A 16 10.33 17.58 6.25
N ASN A 17 9.77 18.63 6.84
CA ASN A 17 10.43 19.93 6.94
C ASN A 17 11.72 19.90 7.79
N LYS A 18 11.85 18.92 8.70
CA LYS A 18 13.03 18.72 9.56
C LYS A 18 14.17 17.96 8.88
N THR A 19 13.99 17.46 7.65
CA THR A 19 15.03 16.70 6.93
C THR A 19 15.87 17.58 5.99
N ASN A 20 16.89 16.99 5.36
CA ASN A 20 17.74 17.69 4.39
C ASN A 20 17.00 17.93 3.05
N ASP A 21 17.43 18.92 2.27
CA ASP A 21 16.72 19.31 1.05
C ASP A 21 16.73 18.24 -0.06
N LYS A 22 17.77 17.41 -0.11
CA LYS A 22 17.84 16.27 -1.05
C LYS A 22 16.77 15.22 -0.73
N GLU A 23 16.56 14.92 0.54
CA GLU A 23 15.54 14.01 1.03
C GLU A 23 14.14 14.58 0.77
N LYS A 24 13.92 15.86 1.08
CA LYS A 24 12.68 16.57 0.73
C LYS A 24 12.36 16.48 -0.75
N TYR A 25 13.36 16.71 -1.62
CA TYR A 25 13.20 16.63 -3.06
C TYR A 25 12.80 15.23 -3.53
N LEU A 26 13.46 14.18 -3.03
CA LEU A 26 13.15 12.80 -3.41
C LEU A 26 11.77 12.34 -2.92
N TYR A 27 11.36 12.74 -1.71
CA TYR A 27 9.99 12.52 -1.25
C TYR A 27 8.99 13.30 -2.12
N LYS A 28 9.29 14.55 -2.48
CA LYS A 28 8.48 15.36 -3.42
C LYS A 28 8.30 14.66 -4.76
N LEU A 29 9.40 14.15 -5.33
CA LEU A 29 9.41 13.41 -6.58
C LEU A 29 8.59 12.11 -6.46
N SER A 30 8.72 11.38 -5.36
CA SER A 30 7.92 10.18 -5.09
C SER A 30 6.42 10.49 -5.08
N GLY A 31 5.99 11.60 -4.47
CA GLY A 31 4.59 12.00 -4.49
C GLY A 31 4.09 12.45 -5.86
N ILE A 32 4.91 13.14 -6.66
CA ILE A 32 4.57 13.47 -8.06
C ILE A 32 4.39 12.17 -8.86
N MET A 33 5.35 11.25 -8.77
CA MET A 33 5.27 9.97 -9.47
C MET A 33 4.09 9.13 -8.99
N PHE A 34 3.74 9.18 -7.70
CA PHE A 34 2.53 8.56 -7.18
C PHE A 34 1.27 9.14 -7.84
N ALA A 35 1.15 10.47 -7.93
CA ALA A 35 0.02 11.11 -8.61
C ALA A 35 -0.08 10.74 -10.09
N VAL A 36 1.07 10.66 -10.79
CA VAL A 36 1.14 10.19 -12.18
C VAL A 36 0.67 8.74 -12.28
N SER A 37 1.12 7.86 -11.38
CA SER A 37 0.64 6.47 -11.33
C SER A 37 -0.87 6.38 -11.11
N LEU A 38 -1.43 7.20 -10.22
CA LEU A 38 -2.88 7.22 -9.98
C LEU A 38 -3.66 7.64 -11.23
N LEU A 39 -3.17 8.66 -11.94
CA LEU A 39 -3.79 9.11 -13.18
C LEU A 39 -3.76 7.99 -14.24
N ILE A 40 -2.63 7.29 -14.39
CA ILE A 40 -2.52 6.14 -15.30
C ILE A 40 -3.50 5.03 -14.90
N ILE A 41 -3.56 4.67 -13.61
CA ILE A 41 -4.47 3.65 -13.08
C ILE A 41 -5.93 4.01 -13.42
N PHE A 42 -6.38 5.22 -13.08
CA PHE A 42 -7.76 5.62 -13.31
C PHE A 42 -8.13 5.71 -14.80
N ILE A 43 -7.26 6.26 -15.64
CA ILE A 43 -7.51 6.29 -17.09
C ILE A 43 -7.55 4.89 -17.68
N SER A 44 -6.63 4.04 -17.24
CA SER A 44 -6.57 2.64 -17.66
C SER A 44 -7.81 1.86 -17.25
N ASP A 45 -8.27 2.03 -16.02
CA ASP A 45 -9.45 1.31 -15.51
C ASP A 45 -10.74 1.84 -16.13
N ALA A 46 -10.81 3.15 -16.44
CA ALA A 46 -11.88 3.71 -17.26
C ALA A 46 -11.92 3.06 -18.64
N TYR A 47 -10.76 2.96 -19.28
CA TYR A 47 -10.68 2.38 -20.62
C TYR A 47 -10.93 0.86 -20.62
N SER A 48 -10.47 0.15 -19.59
CA SER A 48 -10.78 -1.25 -19.37
C SER A 48 -12.29 -1.45 -19.26
N GLY A 49 -12.97 -0.65 -18.43
CA GLY A 49 -14.43 -0.68 -18.28
C GLY A 49 -15.15 -0.42 -19.61
N TYR A 50 -14.68 0.55 -20.39
CA TYR A 50 -15.18 0.82 -21.74
C TYR A 50 -14.97 -0.39 -22.68
N LEU A 51 -13.81 -1.05 -22.65
CA LEU A 51 -13.53 -2.23 -23.48
C LEU A 51 -14.45 -3.42 -23.16
N TYR A 52 -14.86 -3.61 -21.91
CA TYR A 52 -15.77 -4.70 -21.55
C TYR A 52 -17.23 -4.40 -21.87
N SER A 53 -17.68 -3.17 -21.65
CA SER A 53 -19.08 -2.75 -21.79
C SER A 53 -19.45 -2.23 -23.17
N GLY A 54 -18.48 -1.65 -23.89
CA GLY A 54 -18.70 -0.94 -25.15
C GLY A 54 -19.25 0.49 -24.97
N ASP A 55 -19.39 0.98 -23.73
CA ASP A 55 -20.00 2.27 -23.45
C ASP A 55 -19.29 3.10 -22.36
N ILE A 56 -19.67 4.37 -22.26
CA ILE A 56 -19.08 5.31 -21.30
C ILE A 56 -19.45 4.92 -19.86
N LEU A 57 -20.66 4.37 -19.66
CA LEU A 57 -21.13 3.97 -18.34
C LEU A 57 -20.26 2.85 -17.75
N GLY A 58 -19.91 1.83 -18.53
CA GLY A 58 -18.99 0.80 -18.06
C GLY A 58 -17.60 1.35 -17.81
N GLY A 59 -17.16 2.39 -18.52
CA GLY A 59 -15.94 3.13 -18.16
C GLY A 59 -16.01 3.79 -16.77
N VAL A 60 -17.13 4.45 -16.46
CA VAL A 60 -17.36 5.02 -15.12
C VAL A 60 -17.36 3.92 -14.05
N VAL A 61 -18.06 2.82 -14.28
CA VAL A 61 -18.09 1.65 -13.39
C VAL A 61 -16.67 1.07 -13.20
N GLY A 62 -15.88 1.00 -14.27
CA GLY A 62 -14.49 0.55 -14.23
C GLY A 62 -13.62 1.38 -13.29
N VAL A 63 -13.72 2.71 -13.33
CA VAL A 63 -13.01 3.60 -12.40
C VAL A 63 -13.44 3.37 -10.96
N PHE A 64 -14.74 3.30 -10.69
CA PHE A 64 -15.25 3.19 -9.33
C PHE A 64 -14.93 1.85 -8.67
N PHE A 65 -14.98 0.74 -9.42
CA PHE A 65 -14.72 -0.59 -8.86
C PHE A 65 -13.25 -0.99 -9.02
N MET A 66 -12.76 -1.13 -10.25
CA MET A 66 -11.39 -1.57 -10.51
C MET A 66 -10.37 -0.51 -10.09
N GLY A 67 -10.63 0.75 -10.45
CA GLY A 67 -9.78 1.88 -10.06
C GLY A 67 -9.64 2.02 -8.55
N PHE A 68 -10.71 1.83 -7.78
CA PHE A 68 -10.64 1.86 -6.32
C PHE A 68 -9.84 0.69 -5.73
N ILE A 69 -10.02 -0.52 -6.25
CA ILE A 69 -9.27 -1.72 -5.81
C ILE A 69 -7.77 -1.54 -6.12
N HIS A 70 -7.44 -1.16 -7.36
CA HIS A 70 -6.06 -0.93 -7.79
C HIS A 70 -5.41 0.20 -6.97
N PHE A 71 -6.12 1.31 -6.77
CA PHE A 71 -5.69 2.40 -5.90
C PHE A 71 -5.40 1.91 -4.48
N SER A 72 -6.31 1.15 -3.88
CA SER A 72 -6.20 0.70 -2.49
C SER A 72 -5.00 -0.21 -2.28
N ILE A 73 -4.81 -1.20 -3.17
CA ILE A 73 -3.69 -2.14 -3.12
C ILE A 73 -2.36 -1.40 -3.38
N TYR A 74 -2.33 -0.52 -4.38
CA TYR A 74 -1.14 0.25 -4.73
C TYR A 74 -0.75 1.24 -3.63
N ARG A 75 -1.71 1.94 -3.03
CA ARG A 75 -1.46 2.82 -1.88
C ARG A 75 -0.94 2.04 -0.69
N LEU A 76 -1.55 0.88 -0.37
CA LEU A 76 -1.12 0.05 0.75
C LEU A 76 0.32 -0.47 0.56
N SER A 77 0.70 -0.86 -0.67
CA SER A 77 2.05 -1.35 -0.96
C SER A 77 3.11 -0.25 -0.76
N LEU A 78 2.79 1.00 -1.07
CA LEU A 78 3.67 2.15 -0.87
C LEU A 78 3.73 2.62 0.58
N LEU A 79 2.59 2.71 1.28
CA LEU A 79 2.50 3.17 2.67
C LEU A 79 3.26 2.24 3.62
N THR A 80 3.22 0.93 3.37
CA THR A 80 4.01 -0.05 4.14
C THR A 80 5.53 0.10 3.92
N VAL A 81 5.99 0.88 2.93
CA VAL A 81 7.39 1.29 2.79
C VAL A 81 7.74 2.43 3.74
N THR A 82 6.86 3.41 3.88
CA THR A 82 7.08 4.63 4.68
C THR A 82 7.01 4.38 6.18
N THR A 83 6.35 3.30 6.62
CA THR A 83 6.29 2.88 8.03
C THR A 83 7.45 1.94 8.41
N ARG A 84 8.24 2.32 9.41
CA ARG A 84 9.23 1.44 10.06
C ARG A 84 8.63 0.85 11.35
N PRO A 85 8.94 -0.40 11.71
CA PRO A 85 8.59 -0.93 13.02
C PRO A 85 9.27 -0.11 14.13
N PHE A 86 8.56 0.08 15.25
CA PHE A 86 8.99 0.89 16.41
C PHE A 86 10.25 0.37 17.10
N VAL A 87 10.49 -0.94 17.02
CA VAL A 87 11.64 -1.63 17.60
C VAL A 87 12.57 -2.04 16.45
N GLU A 88 13.77 -1.46 16.42
CA GLU A 88 14.86 -2.08 15.68
C GLU A 88 15.20 -3.37 16.42
N LYS A 89 14.87 -4.53 15.84
CA LYS A 89 15.45 -5.79 16.33
C LYS A 89 16.95 -5.58 16.31
N GLU A 90 17.61 -5.65 17.47
CA GLU A 90 19.05 -5.80 17.54
C GLU A 90 19.40 -7.03 16.68
N ILE A 91 19.93 -6.78 15.48
CA ILE A 91 20.38 -7.87 14.63
C ILE A 91 21.65 -8.38 15.29
N GLU A 92 21.50 -9.49 16.00
CA GLU A 92 22.58 -10.28 16.58
C GLU A 92 23.79 -10.35 15.66
N SER A 93 24.95 -10.30 16.30
CA SER A 93 26.35 -10.14 15.87
C SER A 93 26.85 -10.89 14.62
N ASN A 94 26.04 -11.68 13.94
CA ASN A 94 26.50 -12.53 12.83
C ASN A 94 26.54 -11.76 11.50
N LYS A 95 27.76 -11.41 11.05
CA LYS A 95 28.03 -10.74 9.75
C LYS A 95 27.31 -11.40 8.57
N LEU A 96 27.22 -12.73 8.57
CA LEU A 96 26.56 -13.50 7.49
C LEU A 96 25.03 -13.25 7.46
N LYS A 97 24.36 -13.31 8.62
CA LYS A 97 22.94 -12.95 8.75
C LYS A 97 22.69 -11.48 8.38
N ARG A 98 23.62 -10.57 8.69
CA ARG A 98 23.54 -9.15 8.33
C ARG A 98 23.66 -8.89 6.82
N ILE A 99 24.40 -9.72 6.10
CA ILE A 99 24.53 -9.65 4.64
C ILE A 99 23.31 -10.31 3.97
N LEU A 100 22.91 -11.50 4.42
CA LEU A 100 21.72 -12.20 3.93
C LEU A 100 20.43 -11.41 4.17
N SER A 101 20.26 -10.78 5.34
CA SER A 101 19.11 -9.90 5.62
C SER A 101 19.13 -8.56 4.88
N ARG A 102 20.27 -8.18 4.27
CA ARG A 102 20.35 -7.03 3.36
C ARG A 102 20.02 -7.41 1.91
N LEU A 103 20.30 -8.66 1.52
CA LEU A 103 20.10 -9.18 0.17
C LEU A 103 18.72 -9.82 -0.03
N LEU A 104 18.21 -10.52 0.98
CA LEU A 104 16.87 -11.10 0.94
C LEU A 104 15.86 -10.02 1.36
N PRO A 105 14.97 -9.57 0.46
CA PRO A 105 13.86 -8.74 0.85
C PRO A 105 13.07 -9.46 1.96
N SER A 106 12.67 -8.73 3.00
CA SER A 106 11.76 -9.29 4.00
C SER A 106 10.52 -9.85 3.29
N MET A 107 9.82 -10.85 3.87
CA MET A 107 8.59 -11.37 3.26
C MET A 107 7.58 -10.25 2.96
N SER A 108 7.51 -9.22 3.81
CA SER A 108 6.77 -7.99 3.54
C SER A 108 7.31 -7.18 2.34
N GLY A 109 8.63 -7.13 2.14
CA GLY A 109 9.25 -6.63 0.91
C GLY A 109 8.75 -7.37 -0.32
N ILE A 110 8.91 -8.70 -0.37
CA ILE A 110 8.49 -9.53 -1.50
C ILE A 110 7.02 -9.31 -1.83
N LEU A 111 6.14 -9.38 -0.82
CA LEU A 111 4.71 -9.16 -0.99
C LEU A 111 4.40 -7.79 -1.61
N ARG A 112 5.06 -6.71 -1.18
CA ARG A 112 4.87 -5.37 -1.77
C ARG A 112 5.26 -5.32 -3.24
N TRP A 113 6.39 -5.92 -3.60
CA TRP A 113 6.85 -5.99 -4.99
C TRP A 113 5.90 -6.81 -5.85
N SER A 114 5.43 -7.96 -5.34
CA SER A 114 4.46 -8.82 -6.02
C SER A 114 3.11 -8.13 -6.21
N PHE A 115 2.54 -7.51 -5.18
CA PHE A 115 1.27 -6.77 -5.32
C PHE A 115 1.41 -5.62 -6.31
N THR A 116 2.48 -4.84 -6.22
CA THR A 116 2.73 -3.75 -7.17
C THR A 116 2.91 -4.26 -8.59
N GLY A 117 3.57 -5.41 -8.77
CA GLY A 117 3.75 -6.05 -10.08
C GLY A 117 2.45 -6.54 -10.70
N LEU A 118 1.58 -7.18 -9.91
CA LEU A 118 0.28 -7.64 -10.38
C LEU A 118 -0.60 -6.46 -10.83
N ILE A 119 -0.65 -5.39 -10.02
CA ILE A 119 -1.37 -4.17 -10.38
C ILE A 119 -0.75 -3.53 -11.63
N ALA A 120 0.57 -3.43 -11.69
CA ALA A 120 1.25 -2.81 -12.81
C ALA A 120 0.97 -3.54 -14.13
N ILE A 121 0.95 -4.88 -14.11
CA ILE A 121 0.57 -5.68 -15.28
C ILE A 121 -0.91 -5.46 -15.62
N ALA A 122 -1.81 -5.57 -14.65
CA ALA A 122 -3.25 -5.42 -14.87
C ALA A 122 -3.63 -4.05 -15.47
N VAL A 123 -2.91 -2.99 -15.07
CA VAL A 123 -3.08 -1.62 -15.57
C VAL A 123 -2.35 -1.40 -16.89
N ALA A 124 -1.16 -1.99 -17.07
CA ALA A 124 -0.37 -1.75 -18.28
C ALA A 124 -1.08 -2.20 -19.57
N PHE A 125 -1.84 -3.31 -19.54
CA PHE A 125 -2.58 -3.81 -20.69
C PHE A 125 -3.59 -2.79 -21.23
N PRO A 126 -4.66 -2.42 -20.47
CA PRO A 126 -5.62 -1.43 -20.94
C PRO A 126 -4.98 -0.07 -21.22
N ALA A 127 -4.03 0.40 -20.40
CA ALA A 127 -3.34 1.67 -20.63
C ALA A 127 -2.57 1.69 -21.96
N THR A 128 -1.92 0.57 -22.33
CA THR A 128 -1.19 0.49 -23.61
C THR A 128 -2.13 0.26 -24.78
N THR A 129 -3.24 -0.47 -24.58
CA THR A 129 -4.28 -0.65 -25.60
C THR A 129 -4.98 0.67 -25.92
N LEU A 130 -5.12 1.59 -24.96
CA LEU A 130 -5.63 2.93 -25.22
C LEU A 130 -4.78 3.68 -26.27
N LEU A 131 -3.46 3.50 -26.26
CA LEU A 131 -2.56 4.08 -27.26
C LEU A 131 -2.70 3.44 -28.65
N HIS A 132 -3.31 2.25 -28.73
CA HIS A 132 -3.58 1.47 -29.93
C HIS A 132 -5.09 1.27 -30.12
N HIS A 133 -5.90 2.26 -29.71
CA HIS A 133 -7.36 2.14 -29.67
C HIS A 133 -7.95 1.75 -31.04
N ARG A 134 -7.45 2.38 -32.10
CA ARG A 134 -7.91 2.14 -33.47
C ARG A 134 -7.61 0.72 -33.94
N GLU A 135 -6.41 0.22 -33.66
CA GLU A 135 -6.03 -1.16 -33.96
C GLU A 135 -6.90 -2.13 -33.14
N GLY A 136 -7.15 -1.82 -31.88
CA GLY A 136 -8.03 -2.61 -31.01
C GLY A 136 -9.46 -2.73 -31.54
N THR A 137 -10.07 -1.63 -32.00
CA THR A 137 -11.41 -1.68 -32.61
C THR A 137 -11.42 -2.53 -33.88
N ILE A 138 -10.40 -2.39 -34.73
CA ILE A 138 -10.29 -3.20 -35.97
C ILE A 138 -10.16 -4.69 -35.63
N ILE A 139 -9.35 -5.04 -34.63
CA ILE A 139 -9.19 -6.45 -34.19
C ILE A 139 -10.52 -7.00 -33.69
N GLN A 140 -11.25 -6.25 -32.86
CA GLN A 140 -12.54 -6.68 -32.33
C GLN A 140 -13.57 -6.88 -33.45
N ASP A 141 -13.65 -5.96 -34.41
CA ASP A 141 -14.61 -6.04 -35.51
C ASP A 141 -14.29 -7.17 -36.48
N ASN A 142 -13.00 -7.42 -36.74
CA ASN A 142 -12.55 -8.57 -37.52
C ASN A 142 -12.91 -9.88 -36.81
N HIS A 143 -12.71 -9.98 -35.50
CA HIS A 143 -13.05 -11.17 -34.73
C HIS A 143 -14.56 -11.44 -34.73
N ARG A 144 -15.40 -10.41 -34.49
CA ARG A 144 -16.85 -10.52 -34.62
C ARG A 144 -17.26 -10.99 -36.02
N SER A 145 -16.67 -10.40 -37.06
CA SER A 145 -16.96 -10.78 -38.44
C SER A 145 -16.55 -12.22 -38.78
N GLN A 146 -15.51 -12.75 -38.13
CA GLN A 146 -15.13 -14.16 -38.26
C GLN A 146 -16.14 -15.07 -37.57
N LEU A 147 -16.48 -14.80 -36.30
CA LEU A 147 -17.47 -15.58 -35.56
C LEU A 147 -18.84 -15.61 -36.26
N LEU A 148 -19.28 -14.48 -36.81
CA LEU A 148 -20.55 -14.39 -37.54
C LEU A 148 -20.55 -15.20 -38.85
N LYS A 149 -19.39 -15.43 -39.48
CA LYS A 149 -19.30 -16.30 -40.67
C LYS A 149 -19.41 -17.78 -40.31
N ASP A 150 -19.00 -18.14 -39.10
CA ASP A 150 -18.98 -19.52 -38.63
C ASP A 150 -20.36 -19.98 -38.10
N VAL A 151 -21.23 -19.03 -37.70
CA VAL A 151 -22.59 -19.31 -37.23
C VAL A 151 -23.56 -19.41 -38.41
N LYS A 152 -23.98 -20.63 -38.76
CA LYS A 152 -25.01 -20.90 -39.76
C LYS A 152 -26.42 -20.74 -39.16
N ASN A 153 -27.05 -19.59 -39.40
CA ASN A 153 -28.50 -19.35 -39.30
C ASN A 153 -29.17 -19.41 -37.91
N GLU A 154 -28.46 -19.13 -36.81
CA GLU A 154 -29.10 -18.96 -35.49
C GLU A 154 -29.23 -17.47 -35.11
N SER A 155 -30.46 -16.94 -35.11
CA SER A 155 -30.72 -15.51 -34.90
C SER A 155 -30.32 -15.01 -33.49
N LEU A 156 -30.41 -15.87 -32.48
CA LEU A 156 -30.02 -15.53 -31.10
C LEU A 156 -28.50 -15.41 -30.96
N ALA A 157 -27.74 -16.39 -31.47
CA ALA A 157 -26.29 -16.38 -31.43
C ALA A 157 -25.69 -15.22 -32.26
N ILE A 158 -26.32 -14.85 -33.38
CA ILE A 158 -25.91 -13.69 -34.19
C ILE A 158 -26.01 -12.39 -33.38
N ASN A 159 -27.12 -12.18 -32.66
CA ASN A 159 -27.31 -10.98 -31.85
C ASN A 159 -26.28 -10.94 -30.70
N GLU A 160 -26.08 -12.04 -29.98
CA GLU A 160 -25.11 -12.12 -28.88
C GLU A 160 -23.68 -11.82 -29.35
N ILE A 161 -23.25 -12.39 -30.48
CA ILE A 161 -21.90 -12.14 -31.04
C ILE A 161 -21.76 -10.68 -31.47
N SER A 162 -22.81 -10.09 -32.04
CA SER A 162 -22.75 -8.71 -32.55
C SER A 162 -22.59 -7.67 -31.43
N GLU A 163 -23.20 -7.91 -30.28
CA GLU A 163 -23.18 -7.01 -29.11
C GLU A 163 -22.02 -7.31 -28.14
N SER A 164 -21.36 -8.46 -28.29
CA SER A 164 -20.25 -8.87 -27.41
C SER A 164 -18.95 -8.11 -27.67
N ASN A 165 -18.22 -7.83 -26.59
CA ASN A 165 -16.86 -7.27 -26.63
C ASN A 165 -15.81 -8.32 -26.32
N TYR A 166 -14.63 -8.20 -26.93
CA TYR A 166 -13.56 -9.21 -26.87
C TYR A 166 -12.20 -8.62 -26.47
N PRO A 167 -12.07 -7.97 -25.29
CA PRO A 167 -10.84 -7.31 -24.88
C PRO A 167 -9.62 -8.24 -24.82
N PHE A 168 -9.80 -9.49 -24.42
CA PHE A 168 -8.68 -10.45 -24.37
C PHE A 168 -8.12 -10.80 -25.77
N VAL A 169 -8.99 -10.85 -26.79
CA VAL A 169 -8.55 -11.06 -28.19
C VAL A 169 -7.75 -9.86 -28.69
N ILE A 170 -8.17 -8.64 -28.30
CA ILE A 170 -7.41 -7.42 -28.57
C ILE A 170 -6.03 -7.50 -27.92
N PHE A 171 -5.97 -7.85 -26.63
CA PHE A 171 -4.71 -7.94 -25.89
C PHE A 171 -3.76 -9.00 -26.48
N GLU A 172 -4.28 -10.19 -26.78
CA GLU A 172 -3.51 -11.28 -27.37
C GLU A 172 -2.93 -10.88 -28.73
N THR A 173 -3.74 -10.27 -29.58
CA THR A 173 -3.28 -9.84 -30.91
C THR A 173 -2.27 -8.71 -30.81
N LEU A 174 -2.52 -7.69 -29.97
CA LEU A 174 -1.59 -6.57 -29.78
C LEU A 174 -0.28 -7.00 -29.11
N LEU A 175 -0.25 -8.08 -28.32
CA LEU A 175 1.00 -8.62 -27.76
C LEU A 175 2.01 -9.02 -28.83
N THR A 176 1.58 -9.28 -30.07
CA THR A 176 2.50 -9.56 -31.19
C THR A 176 3.20 -8.29 -31.70
N TYR A 177 2.72 -7.09 -31.34
CA TYR A 177 3.22 -5.81 -31.82
C TYR A 177 4.34 -5.31 -30.90
N ARG A 178 5.51 -5.03 -31.47
CA ARG A 178 6.66 -4.54 -30.69
C ARG A 178 6.39 -3.21 -29.98
N THR A 179 5.62 -2.31 -30.60
CA THR A 179 5.22 -1.03 -30.00
C THR A 179 4.37 -1.22 -28.74
N PHE A 180 3.45 -2.18 -28.77
CA PHE A 180 2.63 -2.56 -27.63
C PHE A 180 3.48 -3.17 -26.51
N GLN A 181 4.39 -4.09 -26.83
CA GLN A 181 5.31 -4.66 -25.83
C GLN A 181 6.19 -3.60 -25.15
N ILE A 182 6.72 -2.64 -25.92
CA ILE A 182 7.49 -1.51 -25.36
C ILE A 182 6.62 -0.65 -24.45
N GLY A 183 5.39 -0.34 -24.88
CA GLY A 183 4.41 0.39 -24.07
C GLY A 183 4.10 -0.30 -22.74
N LEU A 184 3.87 -1.62 -22.77
CA LEU A 184 3.64 -2.43 -21.57
C LEU A 184 4.79 -2.30 -20.57
N ILE A 185 6.03 -2.47 -21.03
CA ILE A 185 7.22 -2.36 -20.18
C ILE A 185 7.34 -0.93 -19.63
N PHE A 186 7.15 0.07 -20.48
CA PHE A 186 7.26 1.48 -20.08
C PHE A 186 6.24 1.87 -19.00
N ILE A 187 4.96 1.53 -19.19
CA ILE A 187 3.91 1.81 -18.20
C ILE A 187 4.16 1.04 -16.91
N THR A 188 4.56 -0.23 -17.00
CA THR A 188 4.94 -1.04 -15.84
C THR A 188 6.06 -0.34 -15.05
N LEU A 189 7.13 0.09 -15.72
CA LEU A 189 8.25 0.77 -15.08
C LEU A 189 7.83 2.06 -14.37
N ILE A 190 6.98 2.88 -15.01
CA ILE A 190 6.45 4.11 -14.40
C ILE A 190 5.74 3.81 -13.08
N LEU A 191 4.88 2.78 -13.06
CA LEU A 191 4.13 2.38 -11.86
C LEU A 191 5.05 1.88 -10.74
N PHE A 192 6.25 1.39 -11.06
CA PHE A 192 7.25 1.00 -10.06
C PHE A 192 8.09 2.16 -9.51
N VAL A 193 8.18 3.30 -10.20
CA VAL A 193 9.06 4.41 -9.79
C VAL A 193 8.80 4.88 -8.35
N PRO A 194 7.54 5.11 -7.89
CA PRO A 194 7.29 5.49 -6.50
C PRO A 194 7.83 4.47 -5.50
N LEU A 195 7.66 3.18 -5.79
CA LEU A 195 8.13 2.09 -4.93
C LEU A 195 9.67 2.08 -4.85
N PHE A 196 10.36 2.26 -5.98
CA PHE A 196 11.83 2.37 -6.02
C PHE A 196 12.33 3.57 -5.22
N LEU A 197 11.75 4.76 -5.43
CA LEU A 197 12.14 5.98 -4.73
C LEU A 197 11.94 5.86 -3.21
N LEU A 198 10.78 5.37 -2.78
CA LEU A 198 10.51 5.17 -1.35
C LEU A 198 11.39 4.09 -0.74
N SER A 199 11.68 3.01 -1.47
CA SER A 199 12.58 1.94 -0.99
C SER A 199 14.02 2.44 -0.86
N TYR A 200 14.47 3.28 -1.79
CA TYR A 200 15.77 3.93 -1.75
C TYR A 200 15.88 4.88 -0.55
N LEU A 201 14.86 5.73 -0.34
CA LEU A 201 14.77 6.63 0.81
C LEU A 201 14.74 5.86 2.14
N ARG A 202 14.01 4.75 2.21
CA ARG A 202 13.92 3.91 3.41
C ARG A 202 15.27 3.30 3.80
N ASN A 203 16.07 2.88 2.82
CA ASN A 203 17.30 2.11 3.05
C ASN A 203 18.57 2.97 3.10
N GLY A 204 18.51 4.23 2.66
CA GLY A 204 19.67 5.12 2.68
C GLY A 204 20.04 5.54 4.10
N LYS A 205 21.31 5.36 4.46
CA LYS A 205 21.85 5.69 5.80
C LYS A 205 21.83 7.18 6.12
N ILE A 206 21.73 8.03 5.10
CA ILE A 206 21.77 9.49 5.20
C ILE A 206 20.36 10.05 5.45
N TYR A 207 19.31 9.26 5.21
CA TYR A 207 17.92 9.71 5.29
C TYR A 207 17.38 9.62 6.72
N GLN A 208 16.80 10.73 7.17
CA GLN A 208 16.43 10.94 8.56
C GLN A 208 14.93 10.89 8.81
N TYR A 209 14.09 11.04 7.77
CA TYR A 209 12.64 11.14 7.89
C TYR A 209 12.04 10.02 8.76
N THR A 210 12.35 8.76 8.42
CA THR A 210 11.82 7.60 9.14
C THR A 210 12.32 7.51 10.59
N ARG A 211 13.50 8.07 10.89
CA ARG A 211 14.03 8.15 12.25
C ARG A 211 13.33 9.25 13.04
N ILE A 212 13.22 10.45 12.48
CA ILE A 212 12.55 11.60 13.12
C ILE A 212 11.07 11.29 13.38
N LEU A 213 10.38 10.69 12.41
CA LEU A 213 8.99 10.26 12.56
C LEU A 213 8.83 9.27 13.72
N ARG A 214 9.71 8.26 13.78
CA ARG A 214 9.69 7.26 14.85
C ARG A 214 9.98 7.89 16.21
N ASP A 215 10.99 8.75 16.29
CA ASP A 215 11.39 9.35 17.55
C ASP A 215 10.29 10.30 18.08
N GLY A 216 9.59 11.03 17.20
CA GLY A 216 8.40 11.80 17.55
C GLY A 216 7.24 10.92 18.05
N GLN A 217 6.92 9.83 17.35
CA GLN A 217 5.89 8.89 17.81
C GLN A 217 6.23 8.24 19.15
N LYS A 218 7.52 7.98 19.43
CA LYS A 218 7.96 7.52 20.75
C LYS A 218 7.78 8.60 21.82
N GLU A 219 7.95 9.87 21.48
CA GLU A 219 7.71 10.95 22.43
C GLU A 219 6.21 11.05 22.76
N ASP A 220 5.34 10.99 21.74
CA ASP A 220 3.89 11.01 21.91
C ASP A 220 3.40 9.84 22.79
N ILE A 221 3.87 8.62 22.51
CA ILE A 221 3.51 7.43 23.30
C ILE A 221 4.01 7.55 24.75
N LYS A 222 5.21 8.13 24.97
CA LYS A 222 5.71 8.37 26.33
C LYS A 222 4.80 9.34 27.08
N LEU A 223 4.45 10.45 26.45
CA LEU A 223 3.60 11.47 27.05
C LEU A 223 2.22 10.90 27.41
N ASP A 224 1.62 10.13 26.50
CA ASP A 224 0.33 9.47 26.73
C ASP A 224 0.40 8.45 27.88
N PHE A 225 1.48 7.66 27.94
CA PHE A 225 1.73 6.74 29.03
C PHE A 225 1.93 7.45 30.37
N PHE A 226 2.70 8.54 30.42
CA PHE A 226 2.91 9.33 31.64
C PHE A 226 1.61 9.97 32.13
N ASN A 227 0.81 10.52 31.22
CA ASN A 227 -0.52 11.05 31.56
C ASN A 227 -1.41 9.94 32.12
N THR A 228 -1.40 8.76 31.50
CA THR A 228 -2.18 7.60 31.97
C THR A 228 -1.74 7.13 33.36
N ILE A 229 -0.43 7.06 33.64
CA ILE A 229 0.08 6.73 34.98
C ILE A 229 -0.35 7.79 35.99
N LYS A 230 -0.21 9.07 35.65
CA LYS A 230 -0.60 10.18 36.53
C LYS A 230 -2.09 10.13 36.88
N ASP A 231 -2.95 9.92 35.89
CA ASP A 231 -4.39 9.80 36.09
C ASP A 231 -4.73 8.55 36.91
N SER A 232 -4.02 7.44 36.67
CA SER A 232 -4.19 6.21 37.45
C SER A 232 -3.71 6.37 38.88
N GLN A 233 -2.62 7.10 39.12
CA GLN A 233 -2.09 7.41 40.45
C GLN A 233 -3.09 8.26 41.24
N LEU A 234 -3.70 9.27 40.61
CA LEU A 234 -4.76 10.07 41.23
C LEU A 234 -5.95 9.20 41.67
N ILE A 235 -6.32 8.18 40.89
CA ILE A 235 -7.39 7.25 41.26
C ILE A 235 -6.96 6.36 42.44
N VAL A 236 -5.73 5.86 42.44
CA VAL A 236 -5.18 5.02 43.51
C VAL A 236 -5.09 5.81 44.82
N ASP A 237 -4.54 7.02 44.79
CA ASP A 237 -4.40 7.90 45.96
C ASP A 237 -5.76 8.25 46.58
N ASN A 238 -6.79 8.43 45.76
CA ASN A 238 -8.15 8.71 46.22
C ASN A 238 -8.85 7.49 46.83
N LYS A 239 -8.46 6.27 46.44
CA LYS A 239 -9.21 5.04 46.75
C LYS A 239 -8.52 4.16 47.80
N PHE A 240 -7.21 4.28 47.97
CA PHE A 240 -6.43 3.45 48.89
C PHE A 240 -5.70 4.32 49.92
N PRO A 241 -5.85 4.03 51.23
CA PRO A 241 -5.26 4.83 52.31
C PRO A 241 -3.74 4.65 52.50
N LYS A 242 -3.12 3.71 51.77
CA LYS A 242 -1.66 3.51 51.76
C LYS A 242 -1.10 4.08 50.45
N GLN A 243 0.02 4.81 50.54
CA GLN A 243 0.75 5.28 49.37
C GLN A 243 1.25 4.09 48.54
N ILE A 244 0.53 3.75 47.48
CA ILE A 244 0.96 2.81 46.45
C ILE A 244 1.44 3.66 45.29
N ASN A 245 2.75 3.82 45.14
CA ASN A 245 3.31 4.50 43.97
C ASN A 245 3.34 3.54 42.78
N LEU A 246 2.69 3.90 41.69
CA LEU A 246 2.80 3.20 40.42
C LEU A 246 4.20 3.45 39.84
N GLU A 247 4.98 2.38 39.62
CA GLU A 247 6.31 2.49 39.03
C GLU A 247 6.24 2.75 37.51
N GLU A 248 7.12 3.61 37.01
CA GLU A 248 7.32 3.81 35.58
C GLU A 248 7.94 2.57 34.92
N VAL A 249 7.17 1.90 34.07
CA VAL A 249 7.70 0.84 33.21
C VAL A 249 8.27 1.48 31.94
N ILE A 250 9.48 1.05 31.53
CA ILE A 250 10.10 1.50 30.28
C ILE A 250 9.26 0.98 29.10
N VAL A 251 8.43 1.85 28.53
CA VAL A 251 7.45 1.58 27.46
C VAL A 251 8.04 0.89 26.21
N TYR A 252 9.36 1.00 26.00
CA TYR A 252 10.06 0.53 24.79
C TYR A 252 10.78 -0.81 24.91
N MET A 253 10.83 -1.43 26.08
CA MET A 253 11.46 -2.75 26.18
C MET A 253 10.62 -3.87 25.55
N ASP A 254 9.33 -3.63 25.24
CA ASP A 254 8.42 -4.73 24.89
C ASP A 254 7.19 -4.27 24.06
N ALA A 255 7.37 -4.02 22.76
CA ALA A 255 6.29 -3.67 21.83
C ALA A 255 5.94 -4.81 20.84
N PRO A 256 4.65 -5.04 20.47
CA PRO A 256 3.41 -4.49 21.01
C PRO A 256 2.70 -5.55 21.89
N PHE A 257 2.37 -5.19 23.13
CA PHE A 257 1.82 -6.06 24.18
C PHE A 257 2.80 -7.02 24.86
N ASN A 258 3.59 -6.47 25.80
CA ASN A 258 3.85 -7.11 27.09
C ASN A 258 4.26 -8.60 26.97
N THR A 259 5.09 -8.98 26.01
CA THR A 259 5.48 -10.38 25.83
C THR A 259 6.33 -10.86 27.00
N GLN A 260 7.31 -10.06 27.42
CA GLN A 260 8.11 -10.29 28.62
C GLN A 260 7.28 -10.10 29.90
N PHE A 261 6.37 -9.12 29.96
CA PHE A 261 5.53 -8.93 31.15
C PHE A 261 4.46 -10.03 31.31
N LYS A 262 3.84 -10.50 30.22
CA LYS A 262 2.93 -11.67 30.18
C LYS A 262 3.67 -12.96 30.53
N ASN A 263 4.95 -13.06 30.16
CA ASN A 263 5.77 -14.23 30.48
C ASN A 263 6.28 -14.17 31.93
N ARG A 264 6.50 -12.98 32.50
CA ARG A 264 6.99 -12.79 33.88
C ARG A 264 5.86 -12.89 34.91
N TYR A 265 4.67 -12.42 34.56
CA TYR A 265 3.43 -12.55 35.32
C TYR A 265 2.46 -13.39 34.51
N ASN A 266 2.56 -14.71 34.63
CA ASN A 266 1.66 -15.68 34.03
C ASN A 266 0.20 -15.21 34.21
N ARG A 267 -0.41 -14.68 33.13
CA ARG A 267 -1.84 -14.32 32.97
C ARG A 267 -2.63 -14.15 34.28
N ALA A 268 -2.44 -13.06 35.00
CA ALA A 268 -3.39 -12.74 36.08
C ALA A 268 -4.63 -12.01 35.52
N PHE A 269 -4.46 -11.09 34.55
CA PHE A 269 -5.58 -10.30 34.03
C PHE A 269 -5.44 -10.06 32.52
N GLY A 270 -6.49 -10.44 31.78
CA GLY A 270 -6.64 -10.37 30.33
C GLY A 270 -7.29 -9.09 29.82
N ASN A 271 -7.94 -8.28 30.68
CA ASN A 271 -8.48 -6.97 30.32
C ASN A 271 -8.59 -6.01 31.52
N LYS A 272 -9.00 -4.76 31.23
CA LYS A 272 -9.18 -3.68 32.21
C LYS A 272 -10.22 -4.06 33.28
N GLU A 273 -11.31 -4.70 32.91
CA GLU A 273 -12.38 -5.10 33.84
C GLU A 273 -11.92 -6.18 34.82
N GLU A 274 -11.13 -7.16 34.39
CA GLU A 274 -10.55 -8.20 35.26
C GLU A 274 -9.59 -7.61 36.29
N PHE A 275 -8.77 -6.63 35.89
CA PHE A 275 -7.90 -5.91 36.82
C PHE A 275 -8.70 -5.07 37.84
N TYR A 276 -9.75 -4.39 37.40
CA TYR A 276 -10.64 -3.63 38.30
C TYR A 276 -11.37 -4.55 39.28
N ASN A 277 -11.88 -5.70 38.83
CA ASN A 277 -12.56 -6.68 39.67
C ASN A 277 -11.62 -7.25 40.74
N TYR A 278 -10.36 -7.52 40.38
CA TYR A 278 -9.33 -7.95 41.33
C TYR A 278 -9.10 -6.90 42.43
N LEU A 279 -8.91 -5.64 42.04
CA LEU A 279 -8.70 -4.54 42.99
C LEU A 279 -9.88 -4.29 43.93
N THR A 280 -11.10 -4.62 43.52
CA THR A 280 -12.31 -4.53 44.37
C THR A 280 -12.62 -5.78 45.18
N SER A 281 -11.91 -6.89 44.92
CA SER A 281 -12.04 -8.17 45.63
C SER A 281 -11.04 -8.35 46.78
N LEU A 282 -10.13 -7.38 46.94
CA LEU A 282 -9.22 -7.22 48.08
C LEU A 282 -9.82 -6.25 49.11
#